data_AF-A0A9D2F0N9-F1
#
_entry.id   AF-A0A9D2F0N9-F1
#
_cell.length_a   1.000
_cell.length_b   1.000
_cell.length_c   1.000
_cell.angle_alpha   90.00
_cell.angle_beta   90.00
_cell.angle_gamma   90.00
#
_symmetry.space_group_name_H-M   'P 1'
#
loop_
_entity.id
_entity.type
_entity.pdbx_description
1 polymer ?
#
loop_
_entity_poly.entity_id
_entity_poly.type
_entity_poly.pdbx_seq_one_letter_code
_entity_poly.pdbx_strand_id
1 'polypeptide(L)'
;MRKSTFIGNFVAWVVVAAVCVAFLAWYHMSDMDVVAAAIGDSALVQLGVVAASPVLLFAMGVLIGLALVWFKKITLGRGFKVLWRVVGIAGLALIAMSAAPMLSPGMESAFMWASVIVVYVSIAAPILIMMFGLAYALGCAGTDA
;
A
#
# COMPACT_ATOMS: atom_id res chain seq x y z
N MET A 1 -10.10 -10.75 16.80
CA MET A 1 -10.76 -10.28 15.55
C MET A 1 -11.82 -11.29 15.13
N ARG A 2 -12.95 -10.89 14.53
CA ARG A 2 -13.92 -11.86 13.96
C ARG A 2 -13.34 -12.53 12.71
N LYS A 3 -13.63 -13.82 12.51
CA LYS A 3 -13.14 -14.61 11.36
C LYS A 3 -13.50 -13.99 10.00
N SER A 4 -14.73 -13.50 9.85
CA SER A 4 -15.19 -12.85 8.62
C SER A 4 -14.41 -11.57 8.30
N THR A 5 -14.09 -10.76 9.30
CA THR A 5 -13.27 -9.55 9.14
C THR A 5 -11.83 -9.88 8.76
N PHE A 6 -11.25 -10.94 9.34
CA PHE A 6 -9.93 -11.42 8.95
C PHE A 6 -9.90 -11.85 7.49
N ILE A 7 -10.80 -12.75 7.09
CA ILE A 7 -10.86 -13.29 5.72
C ILE A 7 -11.10 -12.16 4.72
N GLY A 8 -12.05 -11.25 4.99
CA GLY A 8 -12.34 -10.13 4.10
C GLY A 8 -11.12 -9.23 3.85
N ASN A 9 -10.42 -8.82 4.92
CA ASN A 9 -9.21 -8.01 4.77
C ASN A 9 -8.08 -8.80 4.08
N PHE A 10 -7.86 -10.05 4.48
CA PHE A 10 -6.80 -10.86 3.92
C PHE A 10 -6.98 -11.06 2.42
N VAL A 11 -8.19 -11.45 1.97
CA VAL A 11 -8.50 -11.62 0.55
C VAL A 11 -8.35 -10.31 -0.22
N ALA A 12 -8.86 -9.20 0.31
CA ALA A 12 -8.73 -7.90 -0.35
C ALA A 12 -7.25 -7.52 -0.60
N TRP A 13 -6.40 -7.66 0.42
CA TRP A 13 -4.98 -7.33 0.30
C TRP A 13 -4.18 -8.34 -0.54
N VAL A 14 -4.59 -9.61 -0.57
CA VAL A 14 -4.03 -10.60 -1.53
C VAL A 14 -4.34 -10.20 -2.97
N VAL A 15 -5.58 -9.79 -3.26
CA VAL A 15 -5.97 -9.35 -4.61
C VAL A 15 -5.18 -8.10 -5.00
N VAL A 16 -5.07 -7.11 -4.12
CA VAL A 16 -4.26 -5.91 -4.36
C VAL A 16 -2.79 -6.28 -4.63
N ALA A 17 -2.19 -7.14 -3.80
CA ALA A 17 -0.83 -7.59 -3.99
C ALA A 17 -0.65 -8.33 -5.32
N ALA A 18 -1.58 -9.21 -5.71
CA ALA A 18 -1.52 -9.94 -6.96
C ALA A 18 -1.58 -9.01 -8.18
N VAL A 19 -2.44 -7.98 -8.14
CA VAL A 19 -2.52 -6.96 -9.20
C VAL A 19 -1.21 -6.17 -9.29
N CYS A 20 -0.65 -5.73 -8.16
CA CYS A 20 0.63 -5.01 -8.15
C CYS A 20 1.78 -5.89 -8.66
N VAL A 21 1.85 -7.16 -8.26
CA VAL A 21 2.87 -8.11 -8.74
C VAL A 21 2.72 -8.34 -10.24
N ALA A 22 1.51 -8.57 -10.74
CA ALA A 22 1.26 -8.77 -12.16
C ALA A 22 1.68 -7.55 -12.98
N PHE A 23 1.33 -6.35 -12.51
CA PHE A 23 1.75 -5.10 -13.16
C PHE A 23 3.27 -4.91 -13.13
N LEU A 24 3.92 -5.10 -11.97
CA LEU A 24 5.36 -4.95 -11.84
C LEU A 24 6.15 -6.01 -12.64
N ALA A 25 5.62 -7.23 -12.75
CA ALA A 25 6.17 -8.26 -13.61
C ALA A 25 6.10 -7.84 -15.07
N TRP A 26 4.93 -7.39 -15.54
CA TRP A 26 4.77 -6.84 -16.89
C TRP A 26 5.72 -5.66 -17.14
N TYR A 27 5.77 -4.69 -16.22
CA TYR A 27 6.58 -3.46 -16.34
C TYR A 27 8.09 -3.75 -16.43
N HIS A 28 8.60 -4.69 -15.63
CA HIS A 28 10.04 -5.00 -15.60
C HIS A 28 10.48 -6.09 -16.58
N MET A 29 9.55 -6.91 -17.08
CA MET A 29 9.87 -8.00 -18.01
C MET A 29 9.54 -7.69 -19.47
N SER A 30 8.81 -6.61 -19.75
CA SER A 30 8.50 -6.17 -21.11
C SER A 30 9.61 -5.29 -21.68
N ASP A 31 9.68 -5.21 -23.01
CA ASP A 31 10.62 -4.34 -23.72
C ASP A 31 10.37 -2.86 -23.39
N MET A 32 11.46 -2.09 -23.29
CA MET A 32 11.40 -0.67 -22.92
C MET A 32 10.54 0.16 -23.86
N ASP A 33 10.57 -0.13 -25.17
CA ASP A 33 9.77 0.60 -26.17
C ASP A 33 8.27 0.38 -25.98
N VAL A 34 7.87 -0.85 -25.61
CA VAL A 34 6.47 -1.21 -25.32
C VAL A 34 5.99 -0.50 -24.07
N VAL A 35 6.82 -0.48 -23.03
CA VAL A 35 6.52 0.19 -21.77
C VAL A 35 6.43 1.71 -21.96
N ALA A 36 7.39 2.31 -22.68
CA ALA A 36 7.42 3.75 -22.94
C ALA A 36 6.17 4.21 -23.73
N ALA A 37 5.77 3.46 -24.75
CA ALA A 37 4.53 3.71 -25.48
C ALA A 37 3.30 3.64 -24.58
N ALA A 38 3.19 2.59 -23.75
CA ALA A 38 2.06 2.42 -22.84
C ALA A 38 1.97 3.51 -21.76
N ILE A 39 3.12 4.00 -21.26
CA ILE A 39 3.19 5.15 -20.33
C ILE A 39 2.72 6.43 -21.04
N GLY A 40 3.14 6.66 -22.29
CA GLY A 40 2.72 7.83 -23.07
C GLY A 40 1.22 7.87 -23.34
N ASP A 41 0.61 6.70 -23.57
CA ASP A 41 -0.79 6.57 -23.97
C ASP A 41 -1.79 6.46 -22.80
N SER A 42 -1.33 6.16 -21.58
CA SER A 42 -2.24 5.85 -20.47
C SER A 42 -1.80 6.39 -19.11
N ALA A 43 -2.62 7.29 -18.57
CA ALA A 43 -2.52 7.78 -17.19
C ALA A 43 -2.63 6.64 -16.15
N LEU A 44 -3.37 5.56 -16.47
CA LEU A 44 -3.49 4.40 -15.59
C LEU A 44 -2.17 3.60 -15.51
N VAL A 45 -1.44 3.52 -16.62
CA VAL A 45 -0.11 2.89 -16.65
C VAL A 45 0.88 3.76 -15.89
N GLN A 46 0.87 5.08 -16.09
CA GLN A 46 1.68 6.03 -15.31
C GLN A 46 1.44 5.88 -13.79
N LEU A 47 0.17 5.81 -13.39
CA LEU A 47 -0.22 5.54 -12.00
C LEU A 47 0.40 4.24 -11.48
N GLY A 48 0.30 3.16 -12.27
CA GLY A 48 0.87 1.86 -11.94
C GLY A 48 2.38 1.92 -11.71
N VAL A 49 3.12 2.61 -12.59
CA VAL A 49 4.59 2.74 -12.48
C VAL A 49 5.01 3.39 -11.16
N VAL A 50 4.28 4.42 -10.72
CA VAL A 50 4.61 5.15 -9.49
C VAL A 50 4.13 4.40 -8.23
N ALA A 51 2.91 3.86 -8.27
CA ALA A 51 2.23 3.38 -7.07
C ALA A 51 2.37 1.87 -6.82
N ALA A 52 2.60 1.03 -7.84
CA ALA A 52 2.52 -0.42 -7.67
C ALA A 52 3.52 -0.97 -6.66
N SER A 53 4.77 -0.49 -6.67
CA SER A 53 5.80 -0.91 -5.70
C SER A 53 5.46 -0.49 -4.26
N PRO A 54 5.17 0.80 -3.95
CA PRO A 54 4.74 1.21 -2.61
C PRO A 54 3.48 0.47 -2.12
N VAL A 55 2.48 0.31 -2.99
CA VAL A 55 1.24 -0.39 -2.65
C VAL A 55 1.50 -1.86 -2.35
N LEU A 56 2.38 -2.53 -3.13
CA LEU A 56 2.77 -3.90 -2.88
C LEU A 56 3.48 -4.05 -1.52
N LEU A 57 4.44 -3.18 -1.22
CA LEU A 57 5.14 -3.18 0.08
C LEU A 57 4.15 -2.99 1.24
N PHE A 58 3.22 -2.05 1.11
CA PHE A 58 2.18 -1.83 2.10
C PHE A 58 1.31 -3.09 2.27
N ALA A 59 0.84 -3.66 1.15
CA ALA A 59 0.02 -4.87 1.14
C ALA A 59 0.73 -6.06 1.81
N MET A 60 2.02 -6.26 1.53
CA MET A 60 2.83 -7.29 2.20
C MET A 60 2.88 -7.07 3.71
N GLY A 61 3.09 -5.82 4.15
CA GLY A 61 3.03 -5.45 5.57
C GLY A 61 1.68 -5.77 6.21
N VAL A 62 0.57 -5.48 5.52
CA VAL A 62 -0.78 -5.82 5.99
C VAL A 62 -0.95 -7.32 6.10
N LEU A 63 -0.57 -8.10 5.09
CA LEU A 63 -0.73 -9.56 5.09
C LEU A 63 0.05 -10.23 6.22
N ILE A 64 1.31 -9.80 6.43
CA ILE A 64 2.14 -10.24 7.55
C ILE A 64 1.48 -9.87 8.88
N GLY A 65 1.07 -8.61 9.04
CA GLY A 65 0.44 -8.13 10.25
C GLY A 65 -0.88 -8.85 10.55
N LEU A 66 -1.71 -9.12 9.55
CA LEU A 66 -2.97 -9.86 9.69
C LEU A 66 -2.70 -11.30 10.12
N ALA A 67 -1.71 -11.96 9.51
CA ALA A 67 -1.30 -13.30 9.89
C ALA A 67 -0.83 -13.33 11.36
N LEU A 68 0.01 -12.38 11.78
CA LEU A 68 0.46 -12.25 13.16
C LEU A 68 -0.71 -12.05 14.13
N VAL A 69 -1.58 -11.08 13.85
CA VAL A 69 -2.75 -10.78 14.69
C VAL A 69 -3.67 -11.99 14.83
N TRP A 70 -3.88 -12.73 13.74
CA TRP A 70 -4.73 -13.92 13.74
C TRP A 70 -4.10 -15.10 14.47
N PHE A 71 -2.89 -15.51 14.08
CA PHE A 71 -2.24 -16.71 14.62
C PHE A 71 -1.79 -16.52 16.08
N LYS A 72 -1.33 -15.32 16.45
CA LYS A 72 -0.96 -15.00 17.83
C LYS A 72 -2.13 -14.50 18.67
N LYS A 73 -3.34 -14.42 18.09
CA LYS A 73 -4.56 -13.92 18.74
C LYS A 73 -4.35 -12.57 19.44
N ILE A 74 -3.63 -11.66 18.79
CA ILE A 74 -3.29 -10.36 19.36
C ILE A 74 -4.56 -9.55 19.57
N THR A 75 -4.68 -8.99 20.77
CA THR A 75 -5.69 -8.04 21.18
C THR A 75 -5.01 -6.76 21.65
N LEU A 76 -5.70 -5.63 21.49
CA LEU A 76 -5.16 -4.31 21.80
C LEU A 76 -6.20 -3.50 22.57
N GLY A 77 -5.74 -2.70 23.53
CA GLY A 77 -6.58 -1.65 24.12
C GLY A 77 -7.16 -0.71 23.05
N ARG A 78 -8.38 -0.21 23.28
CA ARG A 78 -9.13 0.60 22.30
C ARG A 78 -8.35 1.80 21.77
N GLY A 79 -7.60 2.49 22.64
CA GLY A 79 -6.76 3.63 22.25
C GLY A 79 -5.63 3.24 21.29
N PHE A 80 -4.86 2.21 21.63
CA PHE A 80 -3.78 1.70 20.78
C PHE A 80 -4.30 1.22 19.43
N LYS A 81 -5.45 0.53 19.41
CA LYS A 81 -6.09 0.10 18.17
C LYS A 81 -6.40 1.28 17.24
N VAL A 82 -6.97 2.37 17.78
CA VAL A 82 -7.28 3.56 16.99
C VAL A 82 -5.99 4.21 16.48
N LEU A 83 -4.99 4.36 17.35
CA LEU A 83 -3.70 4.93 16.97
C LEU A 83 -3.06 4.18 15.79
N TRP A 84 -2.94 2.85 15.88
CA TRP A 84 -2.38 2.02 14.82
C TRP A 84 -3.19 2.08 13.53
N ARG A 85 -4.52 2.12 13.65
CA ARG A 85 -5.40 2.29 12.49
C ARG A 85 -5.18 3.64 11.80
N VAL A 86 -5.06 4.72 12.56
CA VAL A 86 -4.79 6.07 12.02
C VAL A 86 -3.43 6.09 11.32
N VAL A 87 -2.40 5.55 11.95
CA VAL A 87 -1.05 5.47 11.36
C VAL A 87 -1.05 4.68 10.05
N GLY A 88 -1.70 3.52 10.02
CA GLY A 88 -1.80 2.70 8.81
C GLY A 88 -2.59 3.40 7.69
N ILE A 89 -3.71 4.05 8.02
CA ILE A 89 -4.50 4.81 7.04
C ILE A 89 -3.74 6.03 6.54
N ALA A 90 -3.00 6.73 7.41
CA ALA A 90 -2.17 7.87 7.01
C ALA A 90 -1.07 7.45 6.02
N GLY A 91 -0.42 6.30 6.26
CA GLY A 91 0.54 5.73 5.32
C GLY A 91 -0.09 5.40 3.96
N LEU A 92 -1.28 4.79 3.96
CA LEU A 92 -2.02 4.50 2.72
C LEU A 92 -2.45 5.78 1.99
N ALA A 93 -2.89 6.80 2.74
CA ALA A 93 -3.25 8.10 2.18
C ALA A 93 -2.04 8.80 1.56
N LEU A 94 -0.86 8.71 2.19
CA LEU A 94 0.38 9.23 1.63
C LEU A 94 0.73 8.54 0.30
N ILE A 95 0.58 7.22 0.22
CA ILE A 95 0.74 6.48 -1.04
C ILE A 95 -0.28 6.95 -2.08
N ALA A 96 -1.55 7.11 -1.72
CA ALA A 96 -2.56 7.63 -2.65
C ALA A 96 -2.24 9.05 -3.13
N MET A 97 -1.76 9.93 -2.25
CA MET A 97 -1.33 11.29 -2.58
C MET A 97 -0.14 11.30 -3.54
N SER A 98 0.79 10.36 -3.40
CA SER A 98 1.93 10.22 -4.33
C SER A 98 1.49 9.91 -5.76
N ALA A 99 0.32 9.29 -5.91
CA ALA A 99 -0.26 8.87 -7.16
C ALA A 99 -1.21 9.93 -7.77
N ALA A 100 -1.64 10.91 -6.97
CA ALA A 100 -2.62 11.92 -7.37
C ALA A 100 -2.21 12.76 -8.60
N PRO A 101 -0.93 13.18 -8.76
CA PRO A 101 -0.52 13.95 -9.95
C PRO A 101 -0.71 13.19 -11.27
N MET A 102 -0.63 11.85 -11.25
CA MET A 102 -0.82 11.02 -12.46
C MET A 102 -2.27 11.01 -12.95
N LEU A 103 -3.22 11.37 -12.09
CA LEU A 103 -4.65 11.41 -12.42
C LEU A 103 -5.13 12.82 -12.80
N SER A 104 -4.35 13.85 -12.46
CA SER A 104 -4.67 15.24 -12.78
C SER A 104 -3.37 16.07 -12.84
N PRO A 105 -2.94 16.49 -14.03
CA PRO A 105 -1.71 17.27 -14.22
C PRO A 105 -1.69 18.58 -13.41
N GLY A 106 -2.85 19.20 -13.15
CA GLY A 106 -2.96 20.41 -12.33
C GLY A 106 -2.63 20.21 -10.83
N MET A 107 -2.42 18.97 -10.38
CA MET A 107 -2.10 18.62 -8.99
C MET A 107 -0.60 18.44 -8.73
N GLU A 108 0.25 18.52 -9.75
CA GLU A 108 1.70 18.29 -9.62
C GLU A 108 2.33 19.15 -8.52
N SER A 109 2.14 20.47 -8.54
CA SER A 109 2.74 21.37 -7.56
C SER A 109 2.26 21.12 -6.12
N ALA A 110 1.04 20.61 -5.95
CA ALA A 110 0.43 20.37 -4.64
C ALA A 110 0.85 19.05 -3.99
N PHE A 111 1.23 18.04 -4.79
CA PHE A 111 1.49 16.67 -4.29
C PHE A 111 2.85 16.09 -4.69
N MET A 112 3.69 16.82 -5.44
CA MET A 112 5.04 16.38 -5.80
C MET A 112 5.88 15.96 -4.58
N TRP A 113 5.73 16.65 -3.44
CA TRP A 113 6.40 16.27 -2.19
C TRP A 113 6.02 14.85 -1.74
N ALA A 114 4.77 14.44 -1.90
CA ALA A 114 4.30 13.10 -1.53
C ALA A 114 4.87 12.05 -2.48
N SER A 115 4.93 12.36 -3.78
CA SER A 115 5.58 11.50 -4.79
C SER A 115 7.06 11.30 -4.48
N VAL A 116 7.80 12.38 -4.20
CA VAL A 116 9.23 12.31 -3.84
C VAL A 116 9.42 11.47 -2.57
N ILE A 117 8.64 11.72 -1.51
CA ILE A 117 8.77 10.96 -0.26
C ILE A 117 8.47 9.48 -0.48
N VAL A 118 7.35 9.13 -1.12
CA VAL A 118 6.94 7.73 -1.27
C VAL A 118 7.89 6.97 -2.18
N VAL A 119 8.30 7.56 -3.30
CA VAL A 119 9.25 6.93 -4.24
C VAL A 119 10.62 6.77 -3.56
N TYR A 120 11.13 7.83 -2.92
CA TYR A 120 12.42 7.79 -2.24
C TYR A 120 12.42 6.79 -1.08
N VAL A 121 11.41 6.82 -0.20
CA VAL A 121 11.31 5.90 0.93
C VAL A 121 11.14 4.45 0.46
N SER A 122 10.44 4.21 -0.65
CA SER A 122 10.34 2.86 -1.22
C SER A 122 11.69 2.30 -1.68
N ILE A 123 12.63 3.17 -2.08
CA ILE A 123 13.98 2.79 -2.48
C ILE A 123 14.92 2.73 -1.26
N ALA A 124 14.92 3.76 -0.43
CA ALA A 124 15.88 3.95 0.67
C ALA A 124 15.50 3.18 1.94
N ALA A 125 14.20 2.99 2.20
CA ALA A 125 13.70 2.35 3.41
C ALA A 125 12.37 1.62 3.16
N PRO A 126 12.33 0.62 2.26
CA PRO A 126 11.11 -0.12 1.90
C PRO A 126 10.39 -0.73 3.10
N ILE A 127 11.15 -1.09 4.15
CA ILE A 127 10.62 -1.59 5.42
C ILE A 127 9.65 -0.58 6.05
N LEU A 128 9.88 0.72 5.96
CA LEU A 128 8.96 1.72 6.54
C LEU A 128 7.58 1.67 5.90
N ILE A 129 7.49 1.46 4.58
CA ILE A 129 6.20 1.29 3.89
C ILE A 129 5.50 0.02 4.35
N MET A 130 6.25 -1.08 4.51
CA MET A 130 5.72 -2.33 5.07
C MET A 130 5.23 -2.13 6.51
N MET A 131 5.93 -1.33 7.33
CA MET A 131 5.54 -1.05 8.71
C MET A 131 4.20 -0.29 8.79
N PHE A 132 3.90 0.61 7.85
CA PHE A 132 2.56 1.21 7.77
C PHE A 132 1.46 0.19 7.45
N GLY A 133 1.75 -0.79 6.58
CA GLY A 133 0.85 -1.92 6.34
C GLY A 133 0.63 -2.77 7.59
N LEU A 134 1.69 -3.05 8.34
CA LEU A 134 1.59 -3.77 9.61
C LEU A 134 0.78 -2.99 10.65
N ALA A 135 1.01 -1.68 10.75
CA ALA A 135 0.23 -0.77 11.58
C ALA A 135 -1.27 -0.82 11.25
N TYR A 136 -1.63 -0.81 9.96
CA TYR A 136 -3.00 -0.99 9.52
C TYR A 136 -3.60 -2.32 10.03
N ALA A 137 -2.87 -3.42 9.88
CA ALA A 137 -3.32 -4.74 10.35
C ALA A 137 -3.50 -4.81 11.88
N LEU A 138 -2.61 -4.19 12.65
CA LEU A 138 -2.76 -4.03 14.10
C LEU A 138 -4.01 -3.21 14.44
N GLY A 139 -4.31 -2.16 13.67
CA GLY A 139 -5.56 -1.40 13.78
C GLY A 139 -6.83 -2.24 13.55
N CYS A 140 -6.72 -3.39 12.90
CA CYS A 140 -7.81 -4.35 12.73
C CYS A 140 -7.94 -5.38 13.87
N ALA A 141 -7.01 -5.42 14.83
CA ALA A 141 -6.98 -6.39 15.91
C ALA A 141 -8.26 -6.38 16.78
N GLY A 142 -8.46 -7.46 17.54
CA GLY A 142 -9.49 -7.50 18.57
C GLY A 142 -9.22 -6.45 19.65
N THR A 143 -10.24 -5.98 20.34
CA THR A 143 -10.04 -5.14 21.53
C THR A 143 -9.89 -6.03 22.76
N ASP A 144 -8.94 -5.71 23.63
CA ASP A 144 -8.97 -6.19 25.01
C ASP A 144 -10.24 -5.64 25.67
N ALA A 145 -10.96 -6.52 26.38
CA ALA A 145 -12.19 -6.16 27.09
C ALA A 145 -11.92 -5.14 28.20
#